data_AF-A0A433WMU1-F1
#
_entry.id   AF-A0A433WMU1-F1
#
_cell.length_a   1.000
_cell.length_b   1.000
_cell.length_c   1.000
_cell.angle_alpha   90.00
_cell.angle_beta   90.00
_cell.angle_gamma   90.00
#
_symmetry.space_group_name_H-M   'P 1'
#
loop_
_entity.id
_entity.type
_entity.pdbx_description
1 polymer ?
#
loop_
_entity_poly.entity_id
_entity_poly.type
_entity_poly.pdbx_seq_one_letter_code
_entity_poly.pdbx_strand_id
1 'polypeptide(L)'
;MITGKPRDPEEEEEVNAEEDYRFELAFFFGEEGRFYGIEDELHDLGELIKVVGKTVISEEAEFHAVQRREQENAGEDYQSPTEGELAVWHKLKYRQFTYKAMISLIQSTFEAGAQRLHALLTAEGQIEDLRKDREKLGDTLKDFAQLDPSLAAYWDQVRPFMFIRNKVGHQDGVYYKGDSNVDAFESFVEHRTDIKVTDEGILNGKHSFRMKITKSTVLTDYLNLVKEIFSELYKTAINRPVVSKK
;
A
#
# COMPACT_ATOMS: atom_id res chain seq x y z
N MET A 1 -20.96 -11.71 -66.70
CA MET A 1 -20.89 -12.68 -65.60
C MET A 1 -19.60 -12.40 -64.85
N ILE A 2 -19.72 -12.05 -63.57
CA ILE A 2 -18.61 -11.59 -62.72
C ILE A 2 -17.81 -12.82 -62.31
N THR A 3 -16.55 -12.89 -62.73
CA THR A 3 -15.57 -13.89 -62.28
C THR A 3 -15.06 -13.44 -60.91
N GLY A 4 -15.70 -13.92 -59.84
CA GLY A 4 -15.15 -13.79 -58.50
C GLY A 4 -13.91 -14.67 -58.38
N LYS A 5 -12.74 -14.06 -58.16
CA LYS A 5 -11.58 -14.79 -57.67
C LYS A 5 -11.91 -15.35 -56.27
N PRO A 6 -11.48 -16.58 -55.94
CA PRO A 6 -11.52 -17.03 -54.56
C PRO A 6 -10.63 -16.11 -53.72
N ARG A 7 -11.13 -15.69 -52.54
CA ARG A 7 -10.30 -15.07 -51.50
C ARG A 7 -9.34 -16.14 -51.00
N ASP A 8 -8.05 -15.85 -51.01
CA ASP A 8 -7.06 -16.64 -50.28
C ASP A 8 -7.40 -16.62 -48.78
N PRO A 9 -7.41 -17.77 -48.10
CA PRO A 9 -7.68 -17.85 -46.67
C PRO A 9 -6.43 -17.60 -45.79
N GLU A 10 -5.33 -17.09 -46.35
CA GLU A 10 -4.03 -16.95 -45.66
C GLU A 10 -3.60 -15.48 -45.43
N GLU A 11 -4.54 -14.54 -45.30
CA GLU A 11 -4.27 -13.33 -44.51
C GLU A 11 -4.68 -13.66 -43.06
N GLU A 12 -3.94 -14.53 -42.39
CA GLU A 12 -3.90 -14.51 -40.93
C GLU A 12 -3.39 -13.12 -40.54
N GLU A 13 -4.20 -12.36 -39.81
CA GLU A 13 -3.72 -11.19 -39.09
C GLU A 13 -2.51 -11.65 -38.28
N GLU A 14 -1.29 -11.27 -38.70
CA GLU A 14 -0.15 -11.19 -37.78
C GLU A 14 -0.54 -10.15 -36.75
N VAL A 15 -1.29 -10.60 -35.74
CA VAL A 15 -1.57 -9.83 -34.54
C VAL A 15 -0.21 -9.55 -33.93
N ASN A 16 0.22 -8.30 -33.98
CA ASN A 16 1.52 -7.88 -33.51
C ASN A 16 1.53 -8.02 -31.98
N ALA A 17 2.09 -9.12 -31.47
CA ALA A 17 2.14 -9.41 -30.03
C ALA A 17 2.75 -8.26 -29.20
N GLU A 18 3.61 -7.44 -29.79
CA GLU A 18 4.15 -6.25 -29.12
C GLU A 18 3.10 -5.14 -28.95
N GLU A 19 2.19 -4.96 -29.92
CA GLU A 19 1.09 -4.00 -29.82
C GLU A 19 0.04 -4.45 -28.82
N ASP A 20 -0.33 -5.73 -28.82
CA ASP A 20 -1.25 -6.32 -27.85
C ASP A 20 -0.71 -6.18 -26.42
N TYR A 21 0.57 -6.49 -26.20
CA TYR A 21 1.20 -6.32 -24.91
C TYR A 21 1.19 -4.86 -24.41
N ARG A 22 1.56 -3.91 -25.29
CA ARG A 22 1.54 -2.48 -24.94
C ARG A 22 0.14 -2.02 -24.61
N PHE A 23 -0.88 -2.53 -25.32
CA PHE A 23 -2.27 -2.28 -25.02
C PHE A 23 -2.67 -2.85 -23.64
N GLU A 24 -2.27 -4.07 -23.30
CA GLU A 24 -2.55 -4.67 -21.99
C GLU A 24 -1.87 -3.92 -20.83
N LEU A 25 -0.62 -3.46 -21.03
CA LEU A 25 0.03 -2.56 -20.07
C LEU A 25 -0.73 -1.24 -19.94
N ALA A 26 -1.06 -0.58 -21.05
CA ALA A 26 -1.81 0.68 -21.03
C ALA A 26 -3.15 0.51 -20.29
N PHE A 27 -3.87 -0.60 -20.53
CA PHE A 27 -5.09 -0.94 -19.81
C PHE A 27 -4.85 -1.11 -18.30
N PHE A 28 -3.81 -1.86 -17.92
CA PHE A 28 -3.46 -2.10 -16.52
C PHE A 28 -3.14 -0.78 -15.79
N PHE A 29 -2.41 0.13 -16.44
CA PHE A 29 -2.02 1.43 -15.88
C PHE A 29 -3.09 2.52 -16.05
N GLY A 30 -4.10 2.32 -16.90
CA GLY A 30 -5.16 3.30 -17.16
C GLY A 30 -4.77 4.40 -18.16
N GLU A 31 -3.74 4.19 -18.98
CA GLU A 31 -3.42 5.11 -20.07
C GLU A 31 -4.48 4.98 -21.18
N GLU A 32 -4.94 6.10 -21.73
CA GLU A 32 -5.99 6.23 -22.77
C GLU A 32 -7.47 6.40 -22.34
N GLY A 33 -7.75 7.02 -21.20
CA GLY A 33 -9.02 7.76 -20.97
C GLY A 33 -10.33 6.97 -21.13
N ARG A 34 -10.27 5.64 -21.10
CA ARG A 34 -11.42 4.73 -21.26
C ARG A 34 -11.41 3.54 -20.30
N PHE A 35 -10.31 3.34 -19.56
CA PHE A 35 -10.11 2.16 -18.71
C PHE A 35 -9.77 2.58 -17.29
N TYR A 36 -10.25 1.81 -16.31
CA TYR A 36 -9.99 2.02 -14.89
C TYR A 36 -8.84 1.10 -14.48
N GLY A 37 -7.65 1.67 -14.34
CA GLY A 37 -6.40 0.96 -14.06
C GLY A 37 -5.94 1.06 -12.60
N ILE A 38 -4.76 0.53 -12.30
CA ILE A 38 -4.17 0.59 -10.95
C ILE A 38 -3.88 2.04 -10.53
N GLU A 39 -3.53 2.94 -11.46
CA GLU A 39 -3.29 4.34 -11.14
C GLU A 39 -4.58 5.05 -10.68
N ASP A 40 -5.73 4.72 -11.29
CA ASP A 40 -7.04 5.21 -10.88
C ASP A 40 -7.42 4.68 -9.50
N GLU A 41 -7.23 3.38 -9.23
CA GLU A 41 -7.45 2.78 -7.91
C GLU A 41 -6.61 3.52 -6.82
N LEU A 42 -5.33 3.77 -7.11
CA LEU A 42 -4.42 4.47 -6.20
C LEU A 42 -4.73 5.98 -6.09
N HIS A 43 -5.26 6.60 -7.15
CA HIS A 43 -5.76 7.96 -7.12
C HIS A 43 -6.97 8.07 -6.18
N ASP A 44 -7.97 7.21 -6.35
CA ASP A 44 -9.20 7.20 -5.55
C ASP A 44 -8.92 6.91 -4.08
N LEU A 45 -8.00 5.98 -3.79
CA LEU A 45 -7.51 5.77 -2.43
C LEU A 45 -6.86 7.04 -1.86
N GLY A 46 -6.10 7.77 -2.67
CA GLY A 46 -5.53 9.06 -2.28
C GLY A 46 -6.59 10.10 -1.92
N GLU A 47 -7.65 10.22 -2.72
CA GLU A 47 -8.78 11.11 -2.43
C GLU A 47 -9.53 10.67 -1.16
N LEU A 48 -9.75 9.37 -0.98
CA LEU A 48 -10.34 8.83 0.23
C LEU A 48 -9.49 9.14 1.48
N ILE A 49 -8.17 8.95 1.42
CA ILE A 49 -7.24 9.32 2.52
C ILE A 49 -7.33 10.81 2.82
N LYS A 50 -7.41 11.68 1.80
CA LYS A 50 -7.54 13.13 2.01
C LYS A 50 -8.85 13.47 2.72
N VAL A 51 -9.98 12.92 2.26
CA VAL A 51 -11.31 13.18 2.86
C VAL A 51 -11.36 12.67 4.29
N VAL A 52 -11.00 11.40 4.49
CA VAL A 52 -11.01 10.75 5.81
C VAL A 52 -10.00 11.39 6.75
N GLY A 53 -8.80 11.72 6.26
CA GLY A 53 -7.74 12.36 7.04
C GLY A 53 -8.16 13.72 7.59
N LYS A 54 -8.88 14.53 6.81
CA LYS A 54 -9.43 15.82 7.29
C LYS A 54 -10.41 15.62 8.44
N THR A 55 -11.30 14.63 8.32
CA THR A 55 -12.26 14.28 9.39
C THR A 55 -11.52 13.85 10.66
N VAL A 56 -10.54 12.95 10.53
CA VAL A 56 -9.73 12.45 11.66
C VAL A 56 -9.00 13.59 12.39
N ILE A 57 -8.39 14.53 11.66
CA ILE A 57 -7.69 15.69 12.24
C ILE A 57 -8.66 16.61 12.99
N SER A 58 -9.82 16.90 12.40
CA SER A 58 -10.86 17.74 13.03
C SER A 58 -11.31 17.15 14.35
N GLU A 59 -11.60 15.85 14.37
CA GLU A 59 -11.98 15.16 15.59
C GLU A 59 -10.83 15.17 16.63
N GLU A 60 -9.56 15.13 16.20
CA GLU A 60 -8.39 15.13 17.11
C GLU A 60 -8.22 16.46 17.85
N ALA A 61 -8.44 17.57 17.15
CA ALA A 61 -8.49 18.88 17.78
C ALA A 61 -9.59 18.95 18.85
N GLU A 62 -10.79 18.41 18.55
CA GLU A 62 -11.90 18.34 19.51
C GLU A 62 -11.52 17.51 20.76
N PHE A 63 -10.88 16.35 20.57
CA PHE A 63 -10.45 15.50 21.69
C PHE A 63 -9.42 16.18 22.58
N HIS A 64 -8.38 16.79 22.01
CA HIS A 64 -7.37 17.50 22.81
C HIS A 64 -7.95 18.72 23.54
N ALA A 65 -9.01 19.33 23.02
CA ALA A 65 -9.74 20.39 23.72
C ALA A 65 -10.56 19.84 24.90
N VAL A 66 -11.07 18.60 24.82
CA VAL A 66 -11.75 17.93 25.94
C VAL A 66 -10.73 17.49 27.00
N GLN A 67 -9.64 16.82 26.62
CA GLN A 67 -8.61 16.40 27.58
C GLN A 67 -7.98 17.57 28.35
N ARG A 68 -7.75 18.72 27.68
CA ARG A 68 -7.26 19.92 28.36
C ARG A 68 -8.24 20.41 29.42
N ARG A 69 -9.54 20.42 29.11
CA ARG A 69 -10.59 20.79 30.08
C ARG A 69 -10.67 19.81 31.24
N GLU A 70 -10.58 18.49 30.99
CA GLU A 70 -10.53 17.47 32.04
C GLU A 70 -9.30 17.66 32.95
N GLN A 71 -8.13 17.99 32.39
CA GLN A 71 -6.91 18.25 33.15
C GLN A 71 -6.96 19.57 33.94
N GLU A 72 -7.58 20.61 33.38
CA GLU A 72 -7.80 21.89 34.06
C GLU A 72 -8.80 21.76 35.23
N ASN A 73 -9.75 20.83 35.12
CA ASN A 73 -10.74 20.52 36.16
C ASN A 73 -10.29 19.41 37.14
N ALA A 74 -9.08 18.86 36.96
CA ALA A 74 -8.53 17.78 37.80
C ALA A 74 -8.13 18.33 39.18
N GLY A 75 -9.12 18.43 40.07
CA GLY A 75 -8.99 18.96 41.42
C GLY A 75 -10.32 19.04 42.18
N GLU A 76 -11.45 18.99 41.47
CA GLU A 76 -12.79 18.88 42.06
C GLU A 76 -13.31 17.44 41.93
N ASP A 77 -14.13 17.01 42.90
CA ASP A 77 -14.62 15.63 43.08
C ASP A 77 -14.95 14.92 41.76
N TYR A 78 -14.36 13.73 41.57
CA TYR A 78 -14.49 12.94 40.34
C TYR A 78 -15.96 12.72 39.95
N GLN A 79 -16.43 13.43 38.91
CA GLN A 79 -17.73 13.20 38.29
C GLN A 79 -17.59 12.15 37.18
N SER A 80 -18.65 11.35 37.01
CA SER A 80 -18.70 10.37 35.91
C SER A 80 -18.61 11.08 34.56
N PRO A 81 -17.98 10.46 33.53
CA PRO A 81 -17.83 11.08 32.22
C PRO A 81 -19.17 11.52 31.64
N THR A 82 -19.23 12.75 31.15
CA THR A 82 -20.38 13.30 30.44
C THR A 82 -20.64 12.53 29.14
N GLU A 83 -21.86 12.60 28.63
CA GLU A 83 -22.23 12.02 27.34
C GLU A 83 -21.35 12.54 26.18
N GLY A 84 -20.90 13.81 26.28
CA GLY A 84 -19.94 14.41 25.36
C GLY A 84 -18.54 13.79 25.44
N GLU A 85 -18.05 13.47 26.64
CA GLU A 85 -16.76 12.80 26.84
C GLU A 85 -16.81 11.35 26.30
N LEU A 86 -17.90 10.63 26.56
CA LEU A 86 -18.13 9.29 25.99
C LEU A 86 -18.17 9.30 24.45
N ALA A 87 -18.84 10.29 23.84
CA ALA A 87 -18.87 10.45 22.39
C ALA A 87 -17.47 10.68 21.80
N VAL A 88 -16.61 11.41 22.51
CA VAL A 88 -15.23 11.69 22.10
C VAL A 88 -14.33 10.47 22.25
N TRP A 89 -14.50 9.68 23.31
CA TRP A 89 -13.84 8.38 23.46
C TRP A 89 -14.22 7.39 22.35
N HIS A 90 -15.49 7.38 21.92
CA HIS A 90 -15.93 6.60 20.76
C HIS A 90 -15.23 7.07 19.48
N LYS A 91 -15.13 8.38 19.23
CA LYS A 91 -14.38 8.94 18.09
C LYS A 91 -12.92 8.45 18.05
N LEU A 92 -12.23 8.37 19.19
CA LEU A 92 -10.85 7.86 19.24
C LEU A 92 -10.71 6.41 18.77
N LYS A 93 -11.63 5.52 19.19
CA LYS A 93 -11.65 4.11 18.73
C LYS A 93 -11.92 4.02 17.23
N TYR A 94 -12.85 4.84 16.71
CA TYR A 94 -13.11 4.92 15.27
C TYR A 94 -11.86 5.31 14.48
N ARG A 95 -11.02 6.21 14.98
CA ARG A 95 -9.79 6.59 14.27
C ARG A 95 -8.78 5.47 14.11
N GLN A 96 -8.53 4.69 15.16
CA GLN A 96 -7.63 3.56 15.07
C GLN A 96 -8.14 2.53 14.06
N PHE A 97 -9.45 2.29 14.07
CA PHE A 97 -10.11 1.45 13.06
C PHE A 97 -9.97 2.02 11.65
N THR A 98 -10.24 3.31 11.46
CA THR A 98 -10.13 4.00 10.19
C THR A 98 -8.71 3.94 9.64
N TYR A 99 -7.70 4.27 10.45
CA TYR A 99 -6.31 4.18 10.02
C TYR A 99 -5.95 2.74 9.63
N LYS A 100 -6.34 1.77 10.45
CA LYS A 100 -6.13 0.33 10.17
C LYS A 100 -6.77 -0.08 8.85
N ALA A 101 -7.99 0.37 8.58
CA ALA A 101 -8.70 0.09 7.35
C ALA A 101 -7.96 0.71 6.14
N MET A 102 -7.57 1.99 6.23
CA MET A 102 -6.88 2.69 5.14
C MET A 102 -5.52 2.07 4.82
N ILE A 103 -4.68 1.77 5.82
CA ILE A 103 -3.39 1.12 5.56
C ILE A 103 -3.57 -0.30 4.98
N SER A 104 -4.64 -1.01 5.40
CA SER A 104 -4.96 -2.32 4.85
C SER A 104 -5.45 -2.24 3.40
N LEU A 105 -6.20 -1.20 3.05
CA LEU A 105 -6.65 -0.95 1.68
C LEU A 105 -5.45 -0.67 0.77
N ILE A 106 -4.54 0.24 1.16
CA ILE A 106 -3.31 0.52 0.39
C ILE A 106 -2.53 -0.78 0.16
N GLN A 107 -2.30 -1.56 1.22
CA GLN A 107 -1.56 -2.83 1.15
C GLN A 107 -2.24 -3.82 0.20
N SER A 108 -3.56 -3.99 0.32
CA SER A 108 -4.30 -5.00 -0.47
C SER A 108 -4.33 -4.62 -1.95
N THR A 109 -4.53 -3.34 -2.26
CA THR A 109 -4.44 -2.80 -3.64
C THR A 109 -3.04 -3.00 -4.21
N PHE A 110 -1.99 -2.73 -3.42
CA PHE A 110 -0.62 -2.96 -3.85
C PHE A 110 -0.33 -4.44 -4.13
N GLU A 111 -0.70 -5.33 -3.21
CA GLU A 111 -0.52 -6.77 -3.36
C GLU A 111 -1.22 -7.31 -4.61
N ALA A 112 -2.49 -6.96 -4.78
CA ALA A 112 -3.27 -7.39 -5.93
C ALA A 112 -2.71 -6.79 -7.24
N GLY A 113 -2.35 -5.51 -7.26
CA GLY A 113 -1.74 -4.87 -8.42
C GLY A 113 -0.40 -5.51 -8.79
N ALA A 114 0.49 -5.73 -7.82
CA ALA A 114 1.80 -6.31 -8.05
C ALA A 114 1.70 -7.75 -8.55
N GLN A 115 0.78 -8.55 -8.01
CA GLN A 115 0.52 -9.91 -8.49
C GLN A 115 -0.04 -9.94 -9.90
N ARG A 116 -1.03 -9.07 -10.21
CA ARG A 116 -1.61 -8.95 -11.57
C ARG A 116 -0.55 -8.56 -12.59
N LEU A 117 0.24 -7.52 -12.29
CA LEU A 117 1.31 -7.06 -13.18
C LEU A 117 2.41 -8.12 -13.35
N HIS A 118 2.80 -8.78 -12.26
CA HIS A 118 3.77 -9.88 -12.33
C HIS A 118 3.29 -11.02 -13.23
N ALA A 119 2.02 -11.42 -13.11
CA ALA A 119 1.43 -12.44 -13.97
C ALA A 119 1.43 -12.03 -15.45
N LEU A 120 1.08 -10.77 -15.75
CA LEU A 120 1.15 -10.21 -17.10
C LEU A 120 2.57 -10.27 -17.67
N LEU A 121 3.55 -9.74 -16.94
CA LEU A 121 4.95 -9.72 -17.36
C LEU A 121 5.55 -11.13 -17.55
N THR A 122 5.03 -12.11 -16.81
CA THR A 122 5.42 -13.52 -16.93
C THR A 122 4.81 -14.18 -18.16
N ALA A 123 3.53 -13.89 -18.44
CA ALA A 123 2.86 -14.36 -19.66
C ALA A 123 3.62 -13.90 -20.91
N GLU A 124 4.13 -12.67 -20.87
CA GLU A 124 4.86 -11.98 -21.93
C GLU A 124 6.37 -12.29 -21.95
N GLY A 125 6.82 -13.18 -21.07
CA GLY A 125 8.21 -13.63 -21.03
C GLY A 125 9.23 -12.56 -20.61
N GLN A 126 8.79 -11.43 -20.05
CA GLN A 126 9.70 -10.41 -19.52
C GLN A 126 10.28 -10.79 -18.15
N ILE A 127 9.58 -11.66 -17.41
CA ILE A 127 10.02 -12.23 -16.13
C ILE A 127 9.91 -13.75 -16.21
N GLU A 128 10.94 -14.45 -15.75
CA GLU A 128 10.89 -15.91 -15.64
C GLU A 128 10.10 -16.33 -14.41
N ASP A 129 9.20 -17.30 -14.58
CA ASP A 129 8.48 -17.88 -13.45
C ASP A 129 9.34 -18.89 -12.68
N LEU A 130 10.17 -18.38 -11.79
CA LEU A 130 11.11 -19.19 -11.02
C LEU A 130 10.47 -19.90 -9.80
N ARG A 131 9.23 -19.58 -9.41
CA ARG A 131 8.64 -20.05 -8.14
C ARG A 131 7.15 -20.36 -8.28
N LYS A 132 6.78 -21.60 -7.93
CA LYS A 132 5.40 -22.11 -8.07
C LYS A 132 4.40 -21.61 -7.01
N ASP A 133 4.87 -21.12 -5.86
CA ASP A 133 4.02 -20.77 -4.70
C ASP A 133 4.17 -19.28 -4.31
N ARG A 134 3.76 -18.38 -5.21
CA ARG A 134 3.88 -16.92 -5.04
C ARG A 134 2.73 -16.36 -4.18
N GLU A 135 2.85 -16.45 -2.86
CA GLU A 135 1.84 -15.88 -1.96
C GLU A 135 2.26 -14.54 -1.33
N LYS A 136 3.54 -14.16 -1.42
CA LYS A 136 4.07 -13.01 -0.67
C LYS A 136 4.55 -11.88 -1.57
N LEU A 137 4.07 -10.67 -1.29
CA LEU A 137 4.49 -9.42 -1.95
C LEU A 137 6.01 -9.28 -2.06
N GLY A 138 6.75 -9.63 -1.00
CA GLY A 138 8.21 -9.49 -1.00
C GLY A 138 8.91 -10.38 -2.04
N ASP A 139 8.32 -11.53 -2.40
CA ASP A 139 8.86 -12.37 -3.46
C ASP A 139 8.52 -11.77 -4.84
N THR A 140 7.30 -11.25 -5.00
CA THR A 140 6.89 -10.53 -6.22
C THR A 140 7.79 -9.32 -6.49
N LEU A 141 8.07 -8.49 -5.49
CA LEU A 141 8.90 -7.29 -5.65
C LEU A 141 10.36 -7.64 -5.97
N LYS A 142 10.89 -8.72 -5.40
CA LYS A 142 12.25 -9.19 -5.73
C LYS A 142 12.35 -9.67 -7.16
N ASP A 143 11.29 -10.28 -7.70
CA ASP A 143 11.30 -10.77 -9.07
C ASP A 143 11.22 -9.64 -10.09
N PHE A 144 10.67 -8.47 -9.75
CA PHE A 144 10.78 -7.28 -10.60
C PHE A 144 12.23 -6.82 -10.80
N ALA A 145 13.18 -7.23 -9.96
CA ALA A 145 14.60 -6.99 -10.20
C ALA A 145 15.12 -7.67 -11.49
N GLN A 146 14.40 -8.65 -12.03
CA GLN A 146 14.67 -9.24 -13.35
C GLN A 146 14.40 -8.25 -14.50
N LEU A 147 13.49 -7.29 -14.30
CA LEU A 147 13.25 -6.19 -15.24
C LEU A 147 14.37 -5.15 -15.14
N ASP A 148 14.62 -4.66 -13.92
CA ASP A 148 15.66 -3.69 -13.59
C ASP A 148 16.19 -3.93 -12.17
N PRO A 149 17.50 -4.17 -11.97
CA PRO A 149 18.09 -4.41 -10.66
C PRO A 149 17.85 -3.30 -9.62
N SER A 150 17.65 -2.06 -10.03
CA SER A 150 17.35 -0.94 -9.12
C SER A 150 16.03 -1.14 -8.36
N LEU A 151 15.09 -1.88 -8.95
CA LEU A 151 13.78 -2.19 -8.34
C LEU A 151 13.91 -3.08 -7.10
N ALA A 152 15.05 -3.77 -6.91
CA ALA A 152 15.31 -4.56 -5.71
C ALA A 152 15.27 -3.71 -4.43
N ALA A 153 15.62 -2.42 -4.52
CA ALA A 153 15.60 -1.50 -3.38
C ALA A 153 14.19 -1.23 -2.86
N TYR A 154 13.16 -1.36 -3.70
CA TYR A 154 11.77 -1.10 -3.30
C TYR A 154 11.25 -2.10 -2.28
N TRP A 155 11.77 -3.34 -2.27
CA TRP A 155 11.44 -4.28 -1.21
C TRP A 155 11.82 -3.72 0.17
N ASP A 156 13.03 -3.18 0.31
CA ASP A 156 13.49 -2.63 1.58
C ASP A 156 12.72 -1.37 1.99
N GLN A 157 12.27 -0.57 1.02
CA GLN A 157 11.42 0.60 1.30
C GLN A 157 10.00 0.23 1.73
N VAL A 158 9.46 -0.90 1.28
CA VAL A 158 8.11 -1.37 1.60
C VAL A 158 8.04 -2.10 2.96
N ARG A 159 9.13 -2.77 3.36
CA ARG A 159 9.20 -3.56 4.61
C ARG A 159 8.71 -2.82 5.87
N PRO A 160 9.09 -1.55 6.12
CA PRO A 160 8.59 -0.79 7.28
C PRO A 160 7.07 -0.62 7.26
N PHE A 161 6.46 -0.34 6.10
CA PHE A 161 5.01 -0.16 5.99
C PHE A 161 4.26 -1.47 6.22
N MET A 162 4.78 -2.59 5.72
CA MET A 162 4.23 -3.91 6.03
C MET A 162 4.27 -4.21 7.53
N PHE A 163 5.38 -3.85 8.20
CA PHE A 163 5.48 -3.97 9.65
C PHE A 163 4.41 -3.14 10.36
N ILE A 164 4.29 -1.86 10.00
CA ILE A 164 3.29 -0.94 10.56
C ILE A 164 1.88 -1.52 10.37
N ARG A 165 1.52 -1.95 9.16
CA ARG A 165 0.22 -2.55 8.84
C ARG A 165 -0.07 -3.74 9.75
N ASN A 166 0.89 -4.65 9.89
CA ASN A 166 0.70 -5.84 10.72
C ASN A 166 0.51 -5.47 12.20
N LYS A 167 1.29 -4.53 12.73
CA LYS A 167 1.21 -4.15 14.15
C LYS A 167 0.01 -3.30 14.50
N VAL A 168 -0.41 -2.40 13.61
CA VAL A 168 -1.71 -1.72 13.74
C VAL A 168 -2.86 -2.74 13.59
N GLY A 169 -2.67 -3.78 12.78
CA GLY A 169 -3.59 -4.89 12.59
C GLY A 169 -3.91 -5.68 13.86
N HIS A 170 -2.94 -5.83 14.78
CA HIS A 170 -3.05 -6.65 15.99
C HIS A 170 -3.52 -5.91 17.26
N GLN A 171 -4.19 -4.76 17.09
CA GLN A 171 -5.01 -4.03 18.07
C GLN A 171 -4.33 -3.22 19.19
N ASP A 172 -3.05 -3.36 19.48
CA ASP A 172 -2.38 -2.52 20.50
C ASP A 172 -1.10 -1.83 20.04
N GLY A 173 -0.65 -2.11 18.81
CA GLY A 173 0.59 -1.57 18.25
C GLY A 173 1.85 -2.13 18.93
N VAL A 174 1.72 -3.20 19.71
CA VAL A 174 2.84 -3.80 20.44
C VAL A 174 3.67 -4.70 19.53
N TYR A 175 4.99 -4.57 19.63
CA TYR A 175 5.94 -5.39 18.93
C TYR A 175 7.15 -5.74 19.79
N TYR A 176 7.92 -6.74 19.34
CA TYR A 176 9.09 -7.25 20.05
C TYR A 176 10.35 -7.12 19.20
N LYS A 177 11.50 -6.95 19.87
CA LYS A 177 12.82 -6.95 19.24
C LYS A 177 13.11 -8.37 18.69
N GLY A 178 12.81 -8.59 17.42
CA GLY A 178 12.89 -9.90 16.75
C GLY A 178 11.70 -10.22 15.84
N ASP A 179 10.68 -9.38 15.81
CA ASP A 179 9.61 -9.48 14.81
C ASP A 179 10.17 -9.26 13.39
N SER A 180 9.60 -9.94 12.39
CA SER A 180 10.04 -9.79 10.99
C SER A 180 9.91 -8.33 10.53
N ASN A 181 10.96 -7.77 9.92
CA ASN A 181 11.03 -6.37 9.44
C ASN A 181 11.10 -5.30 10.55
N VAL A 182 11.27 -5.68 11.82
CA VAL A 182 11.43 -4.70 12.90
C VAL A 182 12.68 -3.84 12.72
N ASP A 183 13.75 -4.39 12.15
CA ASP A 183 14.99 -3.70 11.80
C ASP A 183 14.73 -2.56 10.81
N ALA A 184 13.99 -2.86 9.73
CA ALA A 184 13.61 -1.87 8.74
C ALA A 184 12.68 -0.81 9.35
N PHE A 185 11.75 -1.22 10.21
CA PHE A 185 10.89 -0.30 10.94
C PHE A 185 11.67 0.64 11.87
N GLU A 186 12.61 0.12 12.66
CA GLU A 186 13.41 0.91 13.60
C GLU A 186 14.22 1.99 12.86
N SER A 187 14.89 1.63 11.77
CA SER A 187 15.59 2.61 10.91
C SER A 187 14.64 3.61 10.28
N PHE A 188 13.45 3.17 9.87
CA PHE A 188 12.44 4.04 9.26
C PHE A 188 11.89 5.09 10.24
N VAL A 189 11.74 4.74 11.52
CA VAL A 189 11.15 5.65 12.52
C VAL A 189 12.16 6.50 13.29
N GLU A 190 13.46 6.23 13.17
CA GLU A 190 14.53 6.90 13.93
C GLU A 190 14.47 8.44 13.83
N HIS A 191 14.04 8.96 12.68
CA HIS A 191 13.97 10.41 12.42
C HIS A 191 12.54 10.92 12.21
N ARG A 192 11.54 10.10 12.51
CA ARG A 192 10.13 10.43 12.30
C ARG A 192 9.48 11.00 13.55
N THR A 193 8.59 11.97 13.36
CA THR A 193 7.82 12.60 14.46
C THR A 193 6.33 12.24 14.42
N ASP A 194 5.89 11.59 13.35
CA ASP A 194 4.52 11.14 13.13
C ASP A 194 4.26 9.70 13.61
N ILE A 195 5.30 9.04 14.13
CA ILE A 195 5.22 7.75 14.81
C ILE A 195 5.93 7.88 16.15
N LYS A 196 5.21 7.58 17.24
CA LYS A 196 5.77 7.52 18.59
C LYS A 196 6.00 6.05 18.96
N VAL A 197 7.22 5.73 19.38
CA VAL A 197 7.57 4.43 19.96
C VAL A 197 7.78 4.62 21.46
N THR A 198 7.16 3.76 22.27
CA THR A 198 7.28 3.76 23.74
C THR A 198 7.80 2.40 24.18
N ASP A 199 8.83 2.39 25.04
CA ASP A 199 9.30 1.16 25.69
C ASP A 199 8.28 0.75 26.76
N GLU A 200 7.72 -0.44 26.63
CA GLU A 200 6.72 -1.00 27.56
C GLU A 200 7.38 -1.99 28.55
N GLY A 201 8.69 -2.18 28.47
CA GLY A 201 9.43 -3.15 29.28
C GLY A 201 9.16 -4.58 28.83
N ILE A 202 9.16 -5.52 29.78
CA ILE A 202 9.02 -6.95 29.51
C ILE A 202 7.54 -7.34 29.57
N LEU A 203 6.95 -7.69 28.43
CA LEU A 203 5.61 -8.27 28.32
C LEU A 203 5.74 -9.71 27.81
N ASN A 204 5.06 -10.65 28.48
CA ASN A 204 5.09 -12.08 28.12
C ASN A 204 6.52 -12.66 27.95
N GLY A 205 7.46 -12.22 28.79
CA GLY A 205 8.86 -12.67 28.75
C GLY A 205 9.69 -12.10 27.59
N LYS A 206 9.19 -11.13 26.83
CA LYS A 206 9.91 -10.45 25.76
C LYS A 206 9.96 -8.94 25.99
N HIS A 207 11.09 -8.32 25.67
CA HIS A 207 11.19 -6.85 25.66
C HIS A 207 10.31 -6.30 24.54
N SER A 208 9.42 -5.38 24.92
CA SER A 208 8.28 -4.97 24.13
C SER A 208 8.20 -3.46 24.00
N PHE A 209 7.72 -3.04 22.83
CA PHE A 209 7.56 -1.65 22.47
C PHE A 209 6.16 -1.43 21.94
N ARG A 210 5.60 -0.25 22.20
CA ARG A 210 4.33 0.17 21.64
C ARG A 210 4.55 1.27 20.61
N MET A 211 4.09 1.01 19.40
CA MET A 211 4.00 2.00 18.34
C MET A 211 2.64 2.70 18.37
N LYS A 212 2.64 4.03 18.26
CA LYS A 212 1.45 4.85 18.03
C LYS A 212 1.68 5.80 16.88
N ILE A 213 0.80 5.76 15.88
CA ILE A 213 0.82 6.69 14.76
C ILE A 213 0.08 7.96 15.16
N THR A 214 0.72 9.10 14.98
CA THR A 214 0.23 10.41 15.44
C THR A 214 -0.12 11.35 14.30
N LYS A 215 0.29 11.06 13.06
CA LYS A 215 -0.13 11.83 11.87
C LYS A 215 -0.40 10.91 10.68
N SER A 216 -1.27 11.38 9.77
CA SER A 216 -1.66 10.66 8.56
C SER A 216 -0.58 10.63 7.47
N THR A 217 0.51 11.37 7.62
CA THR A 217 1.66 11.40 6.70
C THR A 217 2.20 10.01 6.39
N VAL A 218 2.16 9.08 7.36
CA VAL A 218 2.54 7.68 7.14
C VAL A 218 1.71 6.99 6.03
N LEU A 219 0.40 7.27 5.94
CA LEU A 219 -0.46 6.70 4.89
C LEU A 219 -0.13 7.32 3.52
N THR A 220 0.08 8.64 3.51
CA THR A 220 0.42 9.37 2.28
C THR A 220 1.77 8.91 1.74
N ASP A 221 2.78 8.78 2.60
CA ASP A 221 4.11 8.26 2.23
C ASP A 221 3.98 6.85 1.65
N TYR A 222 3.18 5.99 2.27
CA TYR A 222 3.01 4.63 1.78
C TYR A 222 2.34 4.60 0.41
N LEU A 223 1.24 5.35 0.24
CA LEU A 223 0.56 5.44 -1.05
C LEU A 223 1.48 6.00 -2.15
N ASN A 224 2.26 7.04 -1.83
CA ASN A 224 3.18 7.63 -2.77
C ASN A 224 4.29 6.66 -3.18
N LEU A 225 4.83 5.89 -2.23
CA LEU A 225 5.80 4.83 -2.53
C LEU A 225 5.19 3.78 -3.48
N VAL A 226 3.95 3.34 -3.23
CA VAL A 226 3.26 2.38 -4.12
C VAL A 226 3.08 2.96 -5.53
N LYS A 227 2.69 4.23 -5.64
CA LYS A 227 2.57 4.92 -6.94
C LYS A 227 3.91 5.02 -7.66
N GLU A 228 4.97 5.37 -6.94
CA GLU A 228 6.33 5.44 -7.49
C GLU A 228 6.75 4.08 -8.04
N ILE A 229 6.55 3.00 -7.27
CA ILE A 229 6.86 1.64 -7.70
C ILE A 229 6.14 1.28 -9.00
N PHE A 230 4.83 1.52 -9.09
CA PHE A 230 4.08 1.23 -10.32
C PHE A 230 4.50 2.11 -11.50
N SER A 231 4.78 3.39 -11.26
CA SER A 231 5.27 4.29 -12.31
C SER A 231 6.62 3.83 -12.88
N GLU A 232 7.57 3.44 -12.02
CA GLU A 232 8.86 2.93 -12.47
C GLU A 232 8.73 1.56 -13.14
N LEU A 233 7.88 0.67 -12.62
CA LEU A 233 7.58 -0.61 -13.26
C LEU A 233 7.01 -0.42 -14.66
N TYR A 234 6.08 0.53 -14.85
CA TYR A 234 5.52 0.83 -16.16
C TYR A 234 6.58 1.30 -17.14
N LYS A 235 7.36 2.32 -16.75
CA LYS A 235 8.46 2.87 -17.55
C LYS A 235 9.44 1.78 -17.95
N THR A 236 9.82 0.90 -17.03
CA THR A 236 10.77 -0.18 -17.32
C THR A 236 10.14 -1.23 -18.24
N ALA A 237 8.90 -1.64 -18.00
CA ALA A 237 8.22 -2.67 -18.77
C ALA A 237 7.97 -2.28 -20.23
N ILE A 238 7.56 -1.04 -20.49
CA ILE A 238 7.25 -0.56 -21.85
C ILE A 238 8.51 -0.31 -22.70
N ASN A 239 9.64 -0.01 -22.05
CA ASN A 239 10.92 0.22 -22.75
C ASN A 239 11.68 -1.08 -23.04
N ARG A 240 11.18 -2.24 -22.58
CA ARG A 240 11.83 -3.54 -22.77
C ARG A 240 11.18 -4.29 -23.94
N PRO A 241 11.98 -4.84 -24.87
CA PRO A 241 11.41 -5.63 -25.97
C PRO A 241 10.72 -6.89 -25.45
N VAL A 242 9.55 -7.19 -25.99
CA VAL A 242 8.81 -8.43 -25.70
C VAL A 242 9.56 -9.61 -26.34
N VAL A 243 9.85 -10.63 -25.55
CA VAL A 243 10.48 -11.85 -26.07
C VAL A 243 9.37 -12.75 -26.58
N SER A 244 9.13 -12.73 -27.90
CA SER A 244 8.22 -13.67 -28.56
C SER A 244 8.60 -15.10 -28.17
N LYS A 245 7.66 -15.80 -27.51
CA LYS A 245 7.79 -17.24 -27.24
C LYS A 245 7.70 -17.98 -28.58
N LYS A 246 8.83 -18.55 -29.01
CA LYS A 246 8.90 -19.49 -30.13
C LYS A 246 8.19 -20.81 -29.81
#